data_AF-A0A0A2M798-F1
#
_entry.id   AF-A0A0A2M798-F1
#
_cell.length_a   1.000
_cell.length_b   1.000
_cell.length_c   1.000
_cell.angle_alpha   90.00
_cell.angle_beta   90.00
_cell.angle_gamma   90.00
#
_symmetry.space_group_name_H-M   'P 1'
#
loop_
_entity.id
_entity.type
_entity.pdbx_description
1 polymer ?
#
loop_
_entity_poly.entity_id
_entity_poly.type
_entity_poly.pdbx_seq_one_letter_code
_entity_poly.pdbx_strand_id
1 'polypeptide(L)'
;MKNFLLLLISIITILLSSCDKKKDVKPETKVSDSVISYNLYDYENALKHAKASKKRLIVVDTACINAKKRAVKDIKNGKLIYYFYHGNMNTMCEVEKVKELFLKKGIQVDYAYGSSTCIPLIGGEKFNDLCYEETMNAEFEKRHNKIFIDSMQSIRSQQKTDCSKKY
;
A
#
# COMPACT_ATOMS: atom_id res chain seq x y z
N MET A 1 41.51 -26.46 24.76
CA MET A 1 40.28 -25.64 24.75
C MET A 1 40.53 -24.13 24.61
N LYS A 2 41.58 -23.54 25.21
CA LYS A 2 41.91 -22.10 25.03
C LYS A 2 42.12 -21.68 23.56
N ASN A 3 42.76 -22.53 22.75
CA ASN A 3 43.03 -22.21 21.34
C ASN A 3 41.77 -22.26 20.45
N PHE A 4 40.75 -23.01 20.85
CA PHE A 4 39.47 -23.08 20.14
C PHE A 4 38.60 -21.84 20.42
N LEU A 5 38.67 -21.32 21.65
CA LEU A 5 37.99 -20.08 22.04
C LEU A 5 38.56 -18.87 21.29
N LEU A 6 39.88 -18.82 21.06
CA LEU A 6 40.54 -17.76 20.29
C LEU A 6 40.15 -17.76 18.81
N LEU A 7 39.95 -18.95 18.22
CA LEU A 7 39.46 -19.10 16.83
C LEU A 7 38.00 -18.64 16.67
N LEU A 8 37.15 -18.94 17.65
CA LEU A 8 35.76 -18.49 17.67
C LEU A 8 35.63 -16.97 17.78
N ILE A 9 36.52 -16.33 18.56
CA ILE A 9 36.55 -14.87 18.71
C ILE A 9 37.02 -14.18 17.42
N SER A 10 37.97 -14.75 16.68
CA SER A 10 38.44 -14.13 15.41
C SER A 10 37.44 -14.25 14.26
N ILE A 11 36.60 -15.29 14.24
CA ILE A 11 35.54 -15.43 13.23
C ILE A 11 34.43 -14.38 13.42
N ILE A 12 34.12 -14.02 14.67
CA ILE A 12 33.08 -13.03 15.00
C ILE A 12 33.50 -11.61 14.57
N THR A 13 34.79 -11.26 14.66
CA THR A 13 35.27 -9.92 14.27
C THR A 13 35.27 -9.70 12.75
N ILE A 14 35.44 -10.77 11.96
CA ILE A 14 35.36 -10.71 10.48
C ILE A 14 33.90 -10.52 10.02
N LEU A 15 32.93 -11.12 10.71
CA LEU A 15 31.51 -10.95 10.38
C LEU A 15 30.98 -9.53 10.70
N LEU A 16 31.56 -8.85 11.69
CA LEU A 16 31.17 -7.47 12.05
C LEU A 16 31.79 -6.40 11.14
N SER A 17 32.79 -6.74 10.33
CA SER A 17 33.45 -5.79 9.40
C SER A 17 32.81 -5.76 7.99
N SER A 18 31.84 -6.64 7.71
CA SER A 18 31.11 -6.68 6.43
C SER A 18 29.85 -5.78 6.40
N CYS A 19 29.76 -4.79 7.28
CA CYS A 19 28.87 -3.65 7.05
C CYS A 19 29.49 -2.74 5.99
N ASP A 20 29.40 -3.19 4.72
CA ASP A 20 29.55 -2.30 3.59
C ASP A 20 28.55 -1.18 3.79
N LYS A 21 29.07 0.01 4.14
CA LYS A 21 28.34 1.25 3.94
C LYS A 21 28.07 1.28 2.44
N LYS A 22 26.87 0.83 2.04
CA LYS A 22 26.30 1.19 0.75
C LYS A 22 26.47 2.69 0.70
N LYS A 23 27.42 3.14 -0.13
CA LYS A 23 27.48 4.54 -0.50
C LYS A 23 26.09 4.81 -1.04
N ASP A 24 25.33 5.61 -0.30
CA ASP A 24 24.15 6.24 -0.83
C ASP A 24 24.63 6.92 -2.11
N VAL A 25 24.34 6.30 -3.25
CA VAL A 25 24.38 6.97 -4.52
C VAL A 25 23.27 7.99 -4.38
N LYS A 26 23.60 9.15 -3.80
CA LYS A 26 22.80 10.35 -3.96
C LYS A 26 22.78 10.56 -5.46
N PRO A 27 21.63 10.44 -6.14
CA PRO A 27 21.56 10.89 -7.51
C PRO A 27 21.83 12.40 -7.46
N GLU A 28 23.05 12.79 -7.82
CA GLU A 28 23.40 14.16 -8.17
C GLU A 28 22.62 14.49 -9.44
N THR A 29 21.36 14.86 -9.24
CA THR A 29 20.55 15.49 -10.26
C THR A 29 20.43 16.93 -9.83
N LYS A 30 20.91 17.85 -10.67
CA LYS A 30 20.66 19.29 -10.53
C LYS A 30 19.16 19.52 -10.36
N VAL A 31 18.71 19.72 -9.13
CA VAL A 31 17.37 20.21 -8.79
C VAL A 31 17.59 21.50 -8.01
N SER A 32 18.12 22.54 -8.67
CA SER A 32 18.44 23.79 -7.95
C SER A 32 17.19 24.51 -7.43
N ASP A 33 16.04 24.30 -8.09
CA ASP A 33 14.83 25.13 -7.89
C ASP A 33 13.66 24.37 -7.27
N SER A 34 13.88 23.16 -6.74
CA SER A 34 12.80 22.39 -6.11
C SER A 34 13.22 21.68 -4.84
N VAL A 35 12.25 21.53 -3.94
CA VAL A 35 12.32 20.65 -2.77
C VAL A 35 11.50 19.41 -3.11
N ILE A 36 12.01 18.22 -2.81
CA ILE A 36 11.33 16.97 -3.11
C ILE A 36 10.91 16.30 -1.80
N SER A 37 9.66 15.83 -1.75
CA SER A 37 9.13 14.98 -0.67
C SER A 37 8.80 13.59 -1.22
N TYR A 38 9.25 12.54 -0.53
CA TYR A 38 9.10 11.16 -0.99
C TYR A 38 8.03 10.35 -0.23
N ASN A 39 7.55 10.88 0.90
CA ASN A 39 6.59 10.23 1.80
C ASN A 39 5.85 11.29 2.64
N LEU A 40 4.73 10.88 3.24
CA LEU A 40 3.87 11.75 4.04
C LEU A 40 4.58 12.32 5.28
N TYR A 41 5.46 11.55 5.93
CA TYR A 41 6.16 11.98 7.16
C TYR A 41 7.08 13.18 6.91
N ASP A 42 7.73 13.22 5.75
CA ASP A 42 8.65 14.32 5.37
C ASP A 42 7.92 15.50 4.72
N TYR A 43 6.64 15.35 4.37
CA TYR A 43 5.89 16.32 3.57
C TYR A 43 5.83 17.70 4.23
N GLU A 44 5.52 17.77 5.53
CA GLU A 44 5.40 19.05 6.22
C GLU A 44 6.73 19.82 6.25
N ASN A 45 7.83 19.11 6.51
CA ASN A 45 9.16 19.69 6.54
C ASN A 45 9.60 20.16 5.15
N ALA A 46 9.34 19.35 4.12
CA ALA A 46 9.58 19.73 2.73
C ALA A 46 8.73 20.93 2.31
N LEU A 47 7.47 21.01 2.74
CA LEU A 47 6.57 22.12 2.48
C LEU A 47 7.04 23.41 3.16
N LYS A 48 7.45 23.34 4.44
CA LYS A 48 8.03 24.47 5.17
C LYS A 48 9.30 24.98 4.49
N HIS A 49 10.20 24.07 4.10
CA HIS A 49 11.44 24.41 3.39
C HIS A 49 11.14 25.06 2.02
N ALA A 50 10.24 24.48 1.23
CA ALA A 50 9.86 25.02 -0.08
C ALA A 50 9.33 26.45 0.03
N LYS A 51 8.46 26.71 1.02
CA LYS A 51 7.94 28.06 1.30
C LYS A 51 9.04 29.04 1.70
N ALA A 52 9.89 28.67 2.67
CA ALA A 52 10.96 29.54 3.17
C ALA A 52 12.01 29.87 2.09
N SER A 53 12.32 28.90 1.23
CA SER A 53 13.30 29.03 0.15
C SER A 53 12.71 29.55 -1.17
N LYS A 54 11.39 29.82 -1.23
CA LYS A 54 10.66 30.18 -2.47
C LYS A 54 10.88 29.19 -3.62
N LYS A 55 11.07 27.90 -3.30
CA LYS A 55 11.26 26.81 -4.28
C LYS A 55 9.97 26.06 -4.52
N ARG A 56 9.87 25.39 -5.67
CA ARG A 56 8.74 24.50 -5.98
C ARG A 56 8.81 23.23 -5.11
N LEU A 57 7.69 22.81 -4.53
CA LEU A 57 7.58 21.48 -3.92
C LEU A 57 7.20 20.45 -4.99
N ILE A 58 7.96 19.35 -5.06
CA ILE A 58 7.66 18.17 -5.87
C ILE A 58 7.37 17.03 -4.91
N VAL A 59 6.23 16.36 -5.09
CA VAL A 59 5.90 15.16 -4.32
C VAL A 59 6.10 13.94 -5.22
N VAL A 60 6.87 12.97 -4.72
CA VAL A 60 7.11 11.69 -5.36
C VAL A 60 6.64 10.59 -4.41
N ASP A 61 5.43 10.09 -4.61
CA ASP A 61 4.89 9.01 -3.80
C ASP A 61 5.53 7.66 -4.15
N THR A 62 6.69 7.41 -3.55
CA THR A 62 7.47 6.20 -3.78
C THR A 62 6.74 4.95 -3.28
N ALA A 63 5.93 5.06 -2.24
CA ALA A 63 5.12 3.97 -1.72
C ALA A 63 4.08 3.53 -2.75
N CYS A 64 3.32 4.47 -3.32
CA CYS A 64 2.37 4.19 -4.39
C CYS A 64 3.05 3.59 -5.63
N ILE A 65 4.19 4.15 -6.08
CA ILE A 65 4.94 3.62 -7.23
C ILE A 65 5.32 2.15 -7.00
N ASN A 66 5.83 1.82 -5.82
CA ASN A 66 6.22 0.46 -5.48
C ASN A 66 5.00 -0.47 -5.31
N ALA A 67 3.90 0.03 -4.75
CA ALA A 67 2.63 -0.68 -4.63
C ALA A 67 2.08 -1.07 -6.01
N LYS A 68 2.07 -0.15 -6.98
CA LYS A 68 1.66 -0.43 -8.37
C LYS A 68 2.53 -1.49 -9.04
N LYS A 69 3.86 -1.40 -8.88
CA LYS A 69 4.80 -2.41 -9.39
C LYS A 69 4.53 -3.80 -8.80
N ARG A 70 4.27 -3.86 -7.49
CA ARG A 70 3.91 -5.10 -6.80
C ARG A 70 2.58 -5.65 -7.32
N ALA A 71 1.55 -4.82 -7.47
CA ALA A 71 0.25 -5.24 -8.02
C ALA A 71 0.39 -5.83 -9.42
N VAL A 72 1.12 -5.15 -10.31
CA VAL A 72 1.37 -5.64 -11.68
C VAL A 72 2.12 -6.98 -11.67
N LYS A 73 3.10 -7.16 -10.79
CA LYS A 73 3.81 -8.43 -10.64
C LYS A 73 2.87 -9.55 -10.19
N ASP A 74 2.05 -9.29 -9.19
CA ASP A 74 1.09 -10.26 -8.66
C ASP A 74 0.03 -10.66 -9.69
N ILE A 75 -0.51 -9.69 -10.43
CA ILE A 75 -1.43 -9.89 -11.56
C ILE A 75 -0.82 -10.80 -12.62
N LYS A 76 0.44 -10.56 -13.00
CA LYS A 76 1.17 -11.39 -13.97
C LYS A 76 1.38 -12.82 -13.48
N ASN A 77 1.49 -13.00 -12.16
CA ASN A 77 1.60 -14.30 -11.52
C ASN A 77 0.24 -14.99 -11.29
N GLY A 78 -0.86 -14.43 -11.81
CA GLY A 78 -2.20 -15.00 -11.72
C GLY A 78 -2.96 -14.63 -10.43
N LYS A 79 -2.38 -13.82 -9.55
CA LYS A 79 -3.11 -13.30 -8.37
C LYS A 79 -4.02 -12.16 -8.80
N LEU A 80 -5.32 -12.29 -8.50
CA LEU A 80 -6.31 -11.27 -8.78
C LEU A 80 -7.29 -11.20 -7.62
N ILE A 81 -7.33 -10.06 -6.95
CA ILE A 81 -8.19 -9.81 -5.77
C ILE A 81 -9.01 -8.56 -6.05
N TYR A 82 -10.31 -8.61 -5.80
CA TYR A 82 -11.15 -7.41 -5.80
C TYR A 82 -11.27 -6.83 -4.39
N TYR A 83 -10.88 -5.57 -4.24
CA TYR A 83 -10.87 -4.86 -2.98
C TYR A 83 -12.13 -3.99 -2.79
N PHE A 84 -12.81 -4.14 -1.67
CA PHE A 84 -13.88 -3.26 -1.22
C PHE A 84 -13.33 -2.07 -0.43
N TYR A 85 -13.82 -0.86 -0.70
CA TYR A 85 -13.44 0.34 0.05
C TYR A 85 -14.45 0.69 1.14
N HIS A 86 -14.04 1.55 2.08
CA HIS A 86 -14.91 2.11 3.11
C HIS A 86 -16.20 2.72 2.53
N GLY A 87 -17.33 2.55 3.23
CA GLY A 87 -18.67 2.87 2.73
C GLY A 87 -19.31 1.77 1.86
N ASN A 88 -18.53 0.78 1.40
CA ASN A 88 -19.10 -0.39 0.75
C ASN A 88 -19.61 -1.44 1.75
N MET A 89 -19.01 -1.56 2.93
CA MET A 89 -19.47 -2.48 3.97
C MET A 89 -19.37 -1.79 5.31
N ASN A 90 -20.40 -1.99 6.13
CA ASN A 90 -20.56 -1.27 7.40
C ASN A 90 -20.16 -2.12 8.61
N THR A 91 -19.97 -3.43 8.42
CA THR A 91 -19.62 -4.35 9.51
C THR A 91 -18.62 -5.42 9.04
N MET A 92 -17.85 -5.96 9.99
CA MET A 92 -16.98 -7.12 9.71
C MET A 92 -17.78 -8.36 9.29
N CYS A 93 -19.01 -8.52 9.81
CA CYS A 93 -19.95 -9.57 9.38
C CYS A 93 -20.22 -9.50 7.87
N GLU A 94 -20.50 -8.31 7.34
CA GLU A 94 -20.72 -8.11 5.90
C GLU A 94 -19.47 -8.49 5.09
N VAL A 95 -18.29 -8.08 5.55
CA VAL A 95 -17.01 -8.39 4.90
C VAL A 95 -16.77 -9.90 4.83
N GLU A 96 -16.92 -10.61 5.94
CA GLU A 96 -16.67 -12.06 6.00
C GLU A 96 -17.65 -12.86 5.14
N LYS A 97 -18.95 -12.55 5.21
CA LYS A 97 -19.96 -13.26 4.42
C LYS A 97 -19.77 -13.04 2.92
N VAL A 98 -19.45 -11.81 2.52
CA VAL A 98 -19.18 -11.53 1.11
C VAL A 98 -17.90 -12.25 0.66
N LYS A 99 -16.83 -12.24 1.46
CA LYS A 99 -15.63 -13.04 1.18
C LYS A 99 -15.95 -14.51 0.93
N GLU A 100 -16.76 -15.13 1.79
CA GLU A 100 -17.14 -16.53 1.65
C GLU A 100 -17.94 -16.80 0.35
N LEU A 101 -18.92 -15.94 0.03
CA LEU A 101 -19.77 -16.11 -1.15
C LEU A 101 -18.99 -15.97 -2.46
N PHE A 102 -18.05 -15.05 -2.53
CA PHE A 102 -17.23 -14.85 -3.72
C PHE A 102 -16.18 -15.95 -3.86
N LEU A 103 -15.62 -16.42 -2.75
CA LEU A 103 -14.68 -17.54 -2.76
C LEU A 103 -15.33 -18.82 -3.33
N LYS A 104 -16.61 -19.09 -3.01
CA LYS A 104 -17.38 -20.20 -3.60
C LYS A 104 -17.54 -20.10 -5.13
N LYS A 105 -17.41 -18.90 -5.69
CA LYS A 105 -17.42 -18.63 -7.14
C LYS A 105 -16.02 -18.56 -7.74
N GLY A 106 -14.98 -18.90 -6.99
CA GLY A 106 -13.58 -18.83 -7.41
C GLY A 106 -13.00 -17.41 -7.44
N ILE A 107 -13.67 -16.46 -6.78
CA ILE A 107 -13.31 -15.04 -6.84
C ILE A 107 -12.74 -14.62 -5.49
N GLN A 108 -11.49 -14.16 -5.48
CA GLN A 108 -10.88 -13.61 -4.29
C GLN A 108 -11.29 -12.15 -4.12
N VAL A 109 -11.78 -11.84 -2.94
CA VAL A 109 -12.15 -10.48 -2.57
C VAL A 109 -11.55 -10.14 -1.21
N ASP A 110 -11.20 -8.88 -1.00
CA ASP A 110 -10.67 -8.39 0.26
C ASP A 110 -11.15 -6.98 0.57
N TYR A 111 -10.86 -6.48 1.77
CA TYR A 111 -11.22 -5.14 2.18
C TYR A 111 -9.99 -4.24 2.19
N ALA A 112 -10.08 -3.11 1.49
CA ALA A 112 -9.09 -2.06 1.51
C ALA A 112 -9.37 -1.12 2.69
N TYR A 113 -8.55 -1.24 3.73
CA TYR A 113 -8.50 -0.24 4.79
C TYR A 113 -7.71 0.96 4.29
N GLY A 114 -8.37 1.84 3.53
CA GLY A 114 -7.77 3.15 3.24
C GLY A 114 -7.64 3.97 4.52
N SER A 115 -6.78 4.99 4.49
CA SER A 115 -6.71 6.05 5.49
C SER A 115 -7.96 6.93 5.43
N SER A 116 -9.15 6.34 5.62
CA SER A 116 -10.36 7.09 5.93
C SER A 116 -10.31 7.50 7.41
N THR A 117 -9.27 8.22 7.79
CA THR A 117 -9.29 8.98 9.03
C THR A 117 -10.22 10.16 8.81
N CYS A 118 -11.21 10.35 9.68
CA CYS A 118 -12.07 11.55 9.63
C CYS A 118 -11.27 12.86 9.82
N ILE A 119 -10.00 12.73 10.23
CA ILE A 119 -9.03 13.81 10.35
C ILE A 119 -8.11 13.74 9.13
N PRO A 120 -8.16 14.73 8.22
CA PRO A 120 -7.23 14.80 7.10
C PRO A 120 -5.81 15.02 7.63
N LEU A 121 -4.87 14.14 7.24
CA LEU A 121 -3.45 14.37 7.47
C LEU A 121 -2.94 15.42 6.50
N ILE A 122 -2.07 16.33 6.95
CA ILE A 122 -1.50 17.38 6.09
C ILE A 122 -0.70 16.72 4.95
N GLY A 123 -1.14 16.94 3.71
CA GLY A 123 -0.53 16.34 2.53
C GLY A 123 -1.01 14.94 2.22
N GLY A 124 -1.97 14.38 2.98
CA GLY A 124 -2.56 13.07 2.71
C GLY A 124 -3.16 12.98 1.31
N GLU A 125 -3.68 14.08 0.75
CA GLU A 125 -4.19 14.12 -0.62
C GLU A 125 -3.08 14.01 -1.70
N LYS A 126 -1.81 14.10 -1.30
CA LYS A 126 -0.64 13.96 -2.19
C LYS A 126 -0.04 12.56 -2.18
N PHE A 127 -0.45 11.72 -1.23
CA PHE A 127 0.04 10.34 -1.09
C PHE A 127 -1.15 9.39 -1.12
N ASN A 128 -1.13 8.44 -2.06
CA ASN A 128 -2.21 7.48 -2.21
C ASN A 128 -1.78 6.13 -1.62
N ASP A 129 -2.40 5.78 -0.50
CA ASP A 129 -2.18 4.53 0.23
C ASP A 129 -2.90 3.32 -0.39
N LEU A 130 -3.84 3.56 -1.31
CA LEU A 130 -4.67 2.55 -1.97
C LEU A 130 -4.15 2.13 -3.35
N CYS A 131 -2.93 2.53 -3.74
CA CYS A 131 -2.43 2.30 -5.09
C CYS A 131 -2.32 0.82 -5.50
N TYR A 132 -2.14 -0.12 -4.56
CA TYR A 132 -2.12 -1.55 -4.87
C TYR A 132 -3.52 -2.03 -5.22
N GLU A 133 -4.49 -1.68 -4.38
CA GLU A 133 -5.91 -2.02 -4.42
C GLU A 133 -6.57 -1.43 -5.66
N GLU A 134 -6.30 -0.16 -5.99
CA GLU A 134 -6.77 0.50 -7.20
C GLU A 134 -6.26 -0.23 -8.46
N THR A 135 -4.98 -0.62 -8.47
CA THR A 135 -4.38 -1.32 -9.61
C THR A 135 -4.99 -2.72 -9.78
N MET A 136 -5.21 -3.42 -8.66
CA MET A 136 -5.86 -4.73 -8.64
C MET A 136 -7.31 -4.64 -9.13
N ASN A 137 -8.08 -3.68 -8.63
CA ASN A 137 -9.47 -3.48 -9.03
C ASN A 137 -9.60 -3.10 -10.49
N ALA A 138 -8.75 -2.19 -11.00
CA ALA A 138 -8.78 -1.80 -12.40
C ALA A 138 -8.58 -3.01 -13.34
N GLU A 139 -7.63 -3.90 -13.01
CA GLU A 139 -7.44 -5.13 -13.77
C GLU A 139 -8.60 -6.12 -13.57
N PHE A 140 -9.15 -6.22 -12.36
CA PHE A 140 -10.31 -7.06 -12.08
C PHE A 140 -11.51 -6.66 -12.94
N GLU A 141 -11.86 -5.37 -12.93
CA GLU A 141 -12.98 -4.80 -13.69
C GLU A 141 -12.80 -5.00 -15.19
N LYS A 142 -11.56 -4.85 -15.68
CA LYS A 142 -11.21 -5.13 -17.07
C LYS A 142 -11.47 -6.60 -17.47
N ARG A 143 -11.24 -7.56 -16.57
CA ARG A 143 -11.44 -8.99 -16.82
C ARG A 143 -12.89 -9.45 -16.65
N HIS A 144 -13.62 -8.87 -15.70
CA HIS A 144 -14.94 -9.34 -15.29
C HIS A 144 -16.11 -8.45 -15.75
N ASN A 145 -15.82 -7.32 -16.39
CA ASN A 145 -16.76 -6.32 -16.90
C ASN A 145 -17.66 -5.70 -15.80
N LYS A 146 -18.39 -4.62 -16.13
CA LYS A 146 -19.25 -3.89 -15.18
C LYS A 146 -20.36 -4.76 -14.55
N ILE A 147 -20.82 -5.81 -15.24
CA ILE A 147 -21.87 -6.73 -14.78
C ILE A 147 -21.49 -7.41 -13.45
N PHE A 148 -20.19 -7.63 -13.21
CA PHE A 148 -19.72 -8.17 -11.94
C PHE A 148 -20.00 -7.22 -10.76
N ILE A 149 -19.80 -5.92 -10.96
CA ILE A 149 -20.04 -4.88 -9.94
C ILE A 149 -21.53 -4.81 -9.59
N ASP A 150 -22.41 -4.93 -10.58
CA ASP A 150 -23.85 -4.94 -10.34
C ASP A 150 -24.28 -6.18 -9.53
N SER A 151 -23.70 -7.35 -9.87
CA SER A 151 -23.91 -8.60 -9.13
C SER A 151 -23.42 -8.49 -7.67
N MET A 152 -22.31 -7.79 -7.45
CA MET A 152 -21.78 -7.49 -6.12
C MET A 152 -22.72 -6.63 -5.28
N GLN A 153 -23.38 -5.65 -5.89
CA GLN A 153 -24.32 -4.76 -5.20
C GLN A 153 -25.59 -5.49 -4.74
N SER A 154 -26.08 -6.43 -5.56
CA SER A 154 -27.21 -7.30 -5.20
C SER A 154 -26.87 -8.19 -4.01
N ILE A 155 -25.72 -8.87 -4.05
CA ILE A 155 -25.26 -9.73 -2.95
C ILE A 155 -25.06 -8.93 -1.65
N ARG A 156 -24.46 -7.74 -1.74
CA ARG A 156 -24.29 -6.86 -0.57
C ARG A 156 -25.60 -6.44 0.07
N SER A 157 -26.60 -6.08 -0.74
CA SER A 157 -27.90 -5.64 -0.24
C SER A 157 -28.58 -6.73 0.60
N GLN A 158 -28.48 -7.98 0.17
CA GLN A 158 -29.00 -9.13 0.91
C GLN A 158 -28.26 -9.35 2.24
N GLN A 159 -26.92 -9.27 2.23
CA GLN A 159 -26.12 -9.51 3.44
C GLN A 159 -26.26 -8.40 4.50
N LYS A 160 -26.46 -7.15 4.07
CA LYS A 160 -26.72 -6.03 4.99
C LYS A 160 -27.95 -6.32 5.86
N THR A 161 -29.02 -6.86 5.28
CA THR A 161 -30.25 -7.24 6.00
C THR A 161 -30.01 -8.39 6.99
N ASP A 162 -29.15 -9.34 6.66
CA ASP A 162 -28.87 -10.48 7.53
C ASP A 162 -27.93 -10.12 8.69
N CYS A 163 -26.93 -9.27 8.46
CA CYS A 163 -26.02 -8.81 9.51
C CYS A 163 -26.66 -7.75 10.43
N SER A 164 -27.66 -6.99 9.96
CA SER A 164 -28.39 -6.02 10.80
C SER A 164 -29.42 -6.66 11.73
N LYS A 165 -29.86 -7.90 11.48
CA LYS A 165 -30.81 -8.63 12.34
C LYS A 165 -30.16 -9.30 13.56
N LYS A 166 -28.83 -9.28 13.62
CA LYS A 166 -28.04 -9.96 14.67
C LYS A 166 -27.72 -9.04 15.86
N TYR A 167 -28.16 -7.79 15.77
CA TYR A 167 -28.06 -6.71 16.76
C TYR A 167 -29.41 -6.01 16.85
#